data_AF-A0A535C3L8-F1
#
_entry.id   AF-A0A535C3L8-F1
#
_cell.length_a   1.000
_cell.length_b   1.000
_cell.length_c   1.000
_cell.angle_alpha   90.00
_cell.angle_beta   90.00
_cell.angle_gamma   90.00
#
_symmetry.space_group_name_H-M   'P 1'
#
loop_
_entity.id
_entity.type
_entity.pdbx_description
1 polymer ?
#
loop_
_entity_poly.entity_id
_entity_poly.type
_entity_poly.pdbx_seq_one_letter_code
_entity_poly.pdbx_strand_id
1 'polypeptide(L)'
;METEYLDEEQVISLYNKVRTGKKTWPTGIWSSPAALQYAVTVFDYWIHNVMGWKGWPDARGKVTPALLEEHRLADLVESVFVPEFGDDWLDFEVVLNESMRLSEDEGWAPEVSDRQERVEAAFEHAFEKLIGSPKQQPKLLPTYHRFRNHLLRMWSAFQRRRRGRSSTPPMSVAARS
;
A
#
# COMPACT_ATOMS: atom_id res chain seq x y z
N MET A 1 10.98 -19.14 17.80
CA MET A 1 11.93 -18.43 16.93
C MET A 1 11.30 -17.07 16.68
N GLU A 2 11.85 -16.01 17.27
CA GLU A 2 11.36 -14.66 16.98
C GLU A 2 11.58 -14.40 15.50
N THR A 3 10.50 -14.07 14.79
CA THR A 3 10.59 -13.71 13.37
C THR A 3 11.26 -12.34 13.32
N GLU A 4 12.56 -12.31 13.02
CA GLU A 4 13.27 -11.05 12.81
C GLU A 4 12.69 -10.40 11.54
N TYR A 5 11.93 -9.33 11.74
CA TYR A 5 11.38 -8.55 10.64
C TYR A 5 12.52 -7.77 9.98
N LEU A 6 12.62 -7.91 8.66
CA LEU A 6 13.51 -7.10 7.86
C LEU A 6 13.09 -5.64 7.88
N ASP A 7 14.06 -4.74 8.01
CA ASP A 7 13.86 -3.32 7.71
C ASP A 7 13.85 -3.04 6.20
N GLU A 8 13.60 -1.79 5.82
CA GLU A 8 13.51 -1.36 4.42
C GLU A 8 14.80 -1.63 3.62
N GLU A 9 15.97 -1.30 4.17
CA GLU A 9 17.25 -1.50 3.49
C GLU A 9 17.55 -2.99 3.29
N GLN A 10 17.22 -3.80 4.29
CA GLN A 10 17.38 -5.25 4.24
C GLN A 10 16.46 -5.89 3.18
N VAL A 11 15.21 -5.45 3.09
CA VAL A 11 14.25 -5.90 2.05
C VAL A 11 14.74 -5.52 0.66
N ILE A 12 15.21 -4.29 0.46
CA ILE A 12 15.75 -3.82 -0.83
C ILE A 12 17.03 -4.60 -1.20
N SER A 13 17.92 -4.85 -0.23
CA SER A 13 19.13 -5.65 -0.43
C SER A 13 18.80 -7.09 -0.81
N LEU A 14 17.78 -7.68 -0.18
CA LEU A 14 17.28 -9.00 -0.53
C LEU A 14 16.73 -9.00 -1.97
N TYR A 15 15.87 -8.05 -2.31
CA TYR A 15 15.31 -7.93 -3.64
C TYR A 15 16.38 -7.84 -4.73
N ASN A 16 17.40 -7.01 -4.55
CA ASN A 16 18.49 -6.90 -5.53
C ASN A 16 19.25 -8.21 -5.73
N LYS A 17 19.41 -9.02 -4.68
CA LYS A 17 20.00 -10.37 -4.80
C LYS A 17 19.07 -11.32 -5.55
N VAL A 18 17.75 -11.23 -5.33
CA VAL A 18 16.77 -12.07 -6.02
C VAL A 18 16.66 -11.71 -7.50
N ARG A 19 16.49 -10.43 -7.81
CA ARG A 19 16.40 -9.91 -9.18
C ARG A 19 17.63 -10.28 -10.03
N THR A 20 18.82 -10.26 -9.43
CA THR A 20 20.07 -10.64 -10.12
C THR A 20 20.34 -12.14 -10.16
N GLY A 21 19.40 -12.98 -9.69
CA GLY A 21 19.52 -14.43 -9.66
C GLY A 21 20.53 -14.97 -8.64
N LYS A 22 21.08 -14.11 -7.77
CA LYS A 22 22.04 -14.50 -6.72
C LYS A 22 21.37 -15.19 -5.53
N LYS A 23 20.05 -15.03 -5.39
CA LYS A 23 19.25 -15.65 -4.33
C LYS A 23 17.83 -15.91 -4.85
N THR A 24 17.06 -16.74 -4.16
CA THR A 24 15.62 -16.84 -4.32
C THR A 24 14.92 -16.13 -3.16
N TRP A 25 13.63 -15.82 -3.33
CA TRP A 25 12.81 -15.35 -2.22
C TRP A 25 12.86 -16.36 -1.07
N PRO A 26 13.08 -15.93 0.19
CA PRO A 26 13.00 -16.81 1.34
C PRO A 26 11.62 -17.45 1.45
N THR A 27 11.56 -18.74 1.76
CA THR A 27 10.29 -19.44 1.95
C THR A 27 9.44 -18.75 3.01
N GLY A 28 8.17 -18.47 2.67
CA GLY A 28 7.21 -17.86 3.58
C GLY A 28 7.32 -16.34 3.77
N ILE A 29 8.23 -15.65 3.06
CA ILE A 29 8.36 -14.18 3.15
C ILE A 29 7.04 -13.47 2.84
N TRP A 30 6.30 -13.97 1.84
CA TRP A 30 5.01 -13.44 1.40
C TRP A 30 3.81 -13.90 2.25
N SER A 31 4.02 -14.82 3.19
CA SER A 31 3.01 -15.22 4.17
C SER A 31 3.26 -14.57 5.55
N SER A 32 4.31 -13.75 5.67
CA SER A 32 4.63 -13.07 6.93
C SER A 32 3.64 -11.93 7.22
N PRO A 33 3.43 -11.55 8.49
CA PRO A 33 2.61 -10.38 8.83
C PRO A 33 3.10 -9.05 8.24
N ALA A 34 4.34 -8.99 7.76
CA ALA A 34 4.96 -7.84 7.13
C ALA A 34 4.99 -7.92 5.59
N ALA A 35 4.41 -8.98 4.99
CA ALA A 35 4.47 -9.22 3.56
C ALA A 35 4.02 -8.02 2.72
N LEU A 36 2.92 -7.36 3.11
CA LEU A 36 2.43 -6.17 2.41
C LEU A 36 3.43 -5.01 2.47
N GLN A 37 4.03 -4.77 3.64
CA GLN A 37 5.04 -3.71 3.80
C GLN A 37 6.24 -4.01 2.91
N TYR A 38 6.72 -5.26 2.90
CA TYR A 38 7.83 -5.67 2.06
C TYR A 38 7.50 -5.54 0.57
N ALA A 39 6.30 -5.95 0.18
CA ALA A 39 5.84 -5.86 -1.20
C ALA A 39 5.82 -4.41 -1.71
N VAL A 40 5.21 -3.50 -0.95
CA VAL A 40 5.18 -2.06 -1.28
C VAL A 40 6.58 -1.48 -1.34
N THR A 41 7.44 -1.77 -0.36
CA THR A 41 8.84 -1.31 -0.36
C THR A 41 9.61 -1.78 -1.59
N VAL A 42 9.51 -3.07 -1.95
CA VAL A 42 10.18 -3.64 -3.12
C VAL A 42 9.67 -2.98 -4.40
N PHE A 43 8.36 -2.80 -4.52
CA PHE A 43 7.76 -2.20 -5.70
C PHE A 43 8.12 -0.73 -5.87
N ASP A 44 8.07 0.04 -4.79
CA ASP A 44 8.41 1.46 -4.83
C ASP A 44 9.88 1.65 -5.24
N TYR A 45 10.78 0.87 -4.63
CA TYR A 45 12.19 0.84 -5.05
C TYR A 45 12.35 0.39 -6.51
N TRP A 46 11.60 -0.62 -6.96
CA TRP A 46 11.69 -1.08 -8.34
C TRP A 46 11.23 -0.01 -9.34
N ILE A 47 10.10 0.65 -9.09
CA ILE A 47 9.56 1.74 -9.92
C ILE A 47 10.58 2.88 -10.03
N HIS A 48 11.10 3.34 -8.89
CA HIS A 48 11.94 4.53 -8.85
C HIS A 48 13.41 4.26 -9.21
N ASN A 49 14.01 3.20 -8.67
CA ASN A 49 15.46 2.99 -8.73
C ASN A 49 15.89 1.99 -9.80
N VAL A 50 15.04 1.01 -10.14
CA VAL A 50 15.37 0.01 -11.17
C VAL A 50 14.83 0.45 -12.52
N MET A 51 13.58 0.90 -12.58
CA MET A 51 12.94 1.33 -13.82
C MET A 51 13.14 2.82 -14.12
N GLY A 52 13.44 3.65 -13.12
CA GLY A 52 13.61 5.10 -13.29
C GLY A 52 12.31 5.82 -13.63
N TRP A 53 11.16 5.24 -13.29
CA TRP A 53 9.85 5.85 -13.54
C TRP A 53 9.55 6.91 -12.48
N LYS A 54 8.72 7.89 -12.85
CA LYS A 54 8.41 9.03 -11.98
C LYS A 54 7.46 8.70 -10.82
N GLY A 55 6.92 7.50 -10.80
CA GLY A 55 6.03 7.00 -9.76
C GLY A 55 4.98 6.04 -10.29
N TRP A 56 4.12 5.59 -9.40
CA TRP A 56 3.04 4.64 -9.66
C TRP A 56 2.13 4.99 -10.85
N PRO A 57 1.72 6.27 -11.08
CA PRO A 57 0.90 6.60 -12.25
C PRO A 57 1.61 6.37 -13.58
N ASP A 58 2.92 6.63 -13.64
CA ASP A 58 3.73 6.38 -14.84
C ASP A 58 4.01 4.88 -15.02
N ALA A 59 4.13 4.13 -13.92
CA ALA A 59 4.26 2.68 -13.91
C ALA A 59 3.00 1.97 -14.45
N ARG A 60 1.81 2.49 -14.11
CA ARG A 60 0.49 1.91 -14.48
C ARG A 60 0.39 1.45 -15.94
N GLY A 61 0.86 2.27 -16.88
CA GLY A 61 0.78 1.96 -18.31
C GLY A 61 1.93 1.11 -18.87
N LYS A 62 2.91 0.74 -18.04
CA LYS A 62 4.17 0.10 -18.46
C LYS A 62 4.41 -1.25 -17.81
N VAL A 63 3.81 -1.51 -16.66
CA VAL A 63 3.90 -2.80 -15.96
C VAL A 63 3.18 -3.86 -16.79
N THR A 64 3.90 -4.93 -17.14
CA THR A 64 3.36 -6.08 -17.87
C THR A 64 3.77 -7.38 -17.16
N PRO A 65 3.05 -8.51 -17.35
CA PRO A 65 3.44 -9.79 -16.76
C PRO A 65 4.87 -10.20 -17.11
N ALA A 66 5.30 -9.99 -18.37
CA ALA A 66 6.66 -10.29 -18.80
C ALA A 66 7.72 -9.49 -18.02
N LEU A 67 7.44 -8.22 -17.75
CA LEU A 67 8.33 -7.37 -16.98
C LEU A 67 8.35 -7.78 -15.50
N LEU A 68 7.20 -8.17 -14.93
CA LEU A 68 7.14 -8.70 -13.57
C LEU A 68 7.96 -9.99 -13.43
N GLU A 69 7.90 -10.89 -14.41
CA GLU A 69 8.70 -12.11 -14.44
C GLU A 69 10.20 -11.83 -14.58
N GLU A 70 10.58 -10.96 -15.51
CA GLU A 70 11.96 -10.53 -15.73
C GLU A 70 12.59 -9.99 -14.44
N HIS A 71 11.82 -9.24 -13.66
CA HIS A 71 12.27 -8.62 -12.42
C HIS A 71 12.02 -9.46 -11.16
N ARG A 72 11.51 -10.70 -11.28
CA ARG A 72 11.20 -11.61 -10.16
C ARG A 72 10.16 -11.06 -9.17
N LEU A 73 9.17 -10.34 -9.71
CA LEU A 73 8.08 -9.71 -8.97
C LEU A 73 6.74 -10.44 -9.13
N ALA A 74 6.61 -11.38 -10.06
CA ALA A 74 5.36 -12.11 -10.29
C ALA A 74 4.83 -12.78 -9.01
N ASP A 75 5.66 -13.57 -8.32
CA ASP A 75 5.30 -14.23 -7.04
C ASP A 75 4.81 -13.22 -5.99
N LEU A 76 5.44 -12.06 -5.90
CA LEU A 76 5.06 -10.99 -4.96
C LEU A 76 3.68 -10.45 -5.31
N VAL A 77 3.42 -10.15 -6.59
CA VAL A 77 2.13 -9.65 -7.05
C VAL A 77 1.03 -10.67 -6.77
N GLU A 78 1.25 -11.93 -7.14
CA GLU A 78 0.25 -13.00 -6.98
C GLU A 78 0.01 -13.38 -5.52
N SER A 79 1.05 -13.34 -4.68
CA SER A 79 0.95 -13.76 -3.28
C SER A 79 0.52 -12.63 -2.33
N VAL A 80 0.71 -11.37 -2.72
CA VAL A 80 0.50 -10.22 -1.83
C VAL A 80 -0.50 -9.23 -2.40
N PHE A 81 -0.24 -8.66 -3.59
CA PHE A 81 -1.09 -7.58 -4.11
C PHE A 81 -2.43 -8.06 -4.64
N VAL A 82 -2.49 -9.15 -5.40
CA VAL A 82 -3.77 -9.66 -5.91
C VAL A 82 -4.70 -10.10 -4.77
N PRO A 83 -4.24 -10.84 -3.75
CA PRO A 83 -5.07 -11.16 -2.60
C PRO A 83 -5.51 -9.92 -1.81
N GLU A 84 -4.64 -8.92 -1.67
CA GLU A 84 -4.93 -7.74 -0.84
C GLU A 84 -5.74 -6.68 -1.58
N PHE A 85 -5.64 -6.56 -2.90
CA PHE A 85 -6.21 -5.43 -3.68
C PHE A 85 -7.01 -5.87 -4.92
N GLY A 86 -6.92 -7.14 -5.31
CA GLY A 86 -7.53 -7.69 -6.52
C GLY A 86 -6.69 -7.51 -7.78
N ASP A 87 -7.22 -7.92 -8.93
CA ASP A 87 -6.51 -7.84 -10.22
C ASP A 87 -6.19 -6.40 -10.65
N ASP A 88 -7.00 -5.44 -10.19
CA ASP A 88 -6.82 -4.01 -10.43
C ASP A 88 -5.85 -3.35 -9.42
N TRP A 89 -4.97 -4.13 -8.75
CA TRP A 89 -4.11 -3.66 -7.66
C TRP A 89 -3.26 -2.43 -8.02
N LEU A 90 -2.78 -2.34 -9.26
CA LEU A 90 -1.94 -1.21 -9.69
C LEU A 90 -2.76 0.08 -9.78
N ASP A 91 -4.01 -0.01 -10.22
CA ASP A 91 -4.96 1.10 -10.23
C ASP A 91 -5.31 1.51 -8.79
N PHE A 92 -5.45 0.54 -7.88
CA PHE A 92 -5.69 0.80 -6.46
C PHE A 92 -4.52 1.57 -5.84
N GLU A 93 -3.28 1.12 -6.04
CA GLU A 93 -2.08 1.79 -5.50
C GLU A 93 -1.94 3.22 -6.01
N VAL A 94 -2.20 3.44 -7.30
CA VAL A 94 -2.20 4.78 -7.91
C VAL A 94 -3.24 5.70 -7.25
N VAL A 95 -4.46 5.22 -7.06
CA VAL A 95 -5.53 5.98 -6.40
C VAL A 95 -5.19 6.21 -4.92
N LEU A 96 -4.71 5.20 -4.21
CA LEU A 96 -4.36 5.28 -2.80
C LEU A 96 -3.28 6.33 -2.54
N ASN A 97 -2.19 6.30 -3.31
CA ASN A 97 -1.07 7.25 -3.15
C ASN A 97 -1.51 8.70 -3.41
N GLU A 98 -2.30 8.96 -4.46
CA GLU A 98 -2.84 10.30 -4.70
C GLU A 98 -3.83 10.72 -3.60
N SER A 99 -4.64 9.78 -3.09
CA SER A 99 -5.57 10.05 -1.99
C SER A 99 -4.83 10.45 -0.71
N MET A 100 -3.75 9.75 -0.37
CA MET A 100 -2.93 10.06 0.81
C MET A 100 -2.28 11.45 0.66
N ARG A 101 -1.67 11.73 -0.50
CA ARG A 101 -1.07 13.04 -0.81
C ARG A 101 -2.09 14.18 -0.68
N LEU A 102 -3.28 14.02 -1.24
CA LEU A 102 -4.36 15.00 -1.16
C LEU A 102 -4.89 15.16 0.26
N SER A 103 -5.00 14.06 1.01
CA SER A 103 -5.46 14.11 2.40
C SER A 103 -4.53 14.90 3.32
N GLU A 104 -3.25 15.02 2.96
CA GLU A 104 -2.24 15.78 3.70
C GLU A 104 -2.09 17.24 3.20
N ASP A 105 -2.68 17.56 2.03
CA ASP A 105 -2.65 18.91 1.45
C ASP A 105 -3.64 19.83 2.17
N GLU A 106 -3.12 20.81 2.93
CA GLU A 106 -3.93 21.79 3.66
C GLU A 106 -4.80 22.66 2.75
N GLY A 107 -4.36 22.92 1.51
CA GLY A 107 -5.06 23.78 0.55
C GLY A 107 -6.14 23.06 -0.27
N TRP A 108 -6.13 21.73 -0.27
CA TRP A 108 -7.10 20.91 -1.00
C TRP A 108 -8.33 20.51 -0.16
N ALA A 109 -8.29 20.75 1.14
CA ALA A 109 -9.29 20.22 2.07
C ALA A 109 -10.72 20.75 1.77
N PRO A 110 -11.70 19.86 1.55
CA PRO A 110 -13.10 20.25 1.70
C PRO A 110 -13.35 20.67 3.17
N GLU A 111 -14.43 21.42 3.45
CA GLU A 111 -14.84 21.78 4.82
C GLU A 111 -15.31 20.56 5.63
N VAL A 112 -14.43 19.60 5.87
CA VAL A 112 -14.67 18.37 6.64
C VAL A 112 -13.74 18.34 7.84
N SER A 113 -14.33 18.35 9.03
CA SER A 113 -13.62 18.29 10.30
C SER A 113 -13.19 16.86 10.67
N ASP A 114 -13.87 15.84 10.13
CA ASP A 114 -13.54 14.45 10.41
C ASP A 114 -12.45 13.91 9.48
N ARG A 115 -11.46 13.23 10.06
CA ARG A 115 -10.29 12.72 9.32
C ARG A 115 -10.65 11.57 8.38
N GLN A 116 -11.63 10.73 8.75
CA GLN A 116 -12.09 9.66 7.86
C GLN A 116 -12.83 10.25 6.67
N GLU A 117 -13.75 11.19 6.90
CA GLU A 117 -14.47 11.89 5.83
C GLU A 117 -13.50 12.58 4.85
N ARG A 118 -12.43 13.19 5.36
CA ARG A 118 -11.37 13.78 4.54
C ARG A 118 -10.65 12.74 3.66
N VAL A 119 -10.33 11.57 4.21
CA VAL A 119 -9.68 10.47 3.46
C VAL A 119 -10.63 9.89 2.40
N GLU A 120 -11.91 9.73 2.73
CA GLU A 120 -12.93 9.28 1.78
C GLU A 120 -13.15 10.28 0.63
N ALA A 121 -13.18 11.58 0.94
CA ALA A 121 -13.28 12.64 -0.07
C ALA A 121 -12.04 12.68 -0.97
N ALA A 122 -10.84 12.55 -0.40
CA ALA A 122 -9.59 12.42 -1.16
C ALA A 122 -9.61 11.23 -2.10
N PHE A 123 -10.11 10.10 -1.62
CA PHE A 123 -10.26 8.90 -2.41
C PHE A 123 -11.25 9.05 -3.56
N GLU A 124 -12.46 9.58 -3.31
CA GLU A 124 -13.44 9.78 -4.37
C GLU A 124 -12.86 10.71 -5.45
N HIS A 125 -12.25 11.83 -5.05
CA HIS A 125 -11.63 12.75 -5.99
C HIS A 125 -10.50 12.11 -6.81
N ALA A 126 -9.58 11.40 -6.15
CA ALA A 126 -8.47 10.72 -6.82
C ALA A 126 -8.98 9.66 -7.81
N PHE A 127 -9.98 8.86 -7.40
CA PHE A 127 -10.59 7.85 -8.26
C PHE A 127 -11.23 8.50 -9.50
N GLU A 128 -12.06 9.52 -9.32
CA GLU A 128 -12.74 10.19 -10.43
C GLU A 128 -11.74 10.85 -11.39
N LYS A 129 -10.64 11.42 -10.86
CA LYS A 129 -9.59 12.07 -11.65
C LYS A 129 -8.72 11.08 -12.44
N LEU A 130 -8.39 9.93 -11.86
CA LEU A 130 -7.40 8.98 -12.42
C LEU A 130 -8.01 7.82 -13.19
N ILE A 131 -9.22 7.40 -12.81
CA ILE A 131 -9.92 6.24 -13.40
C ILE A 131 -11.16 6.72 -14.17
N GLY A 132 -11.90 7.67 -13.60
CA GLY A 132 -13.14 8.22 -14.17
C GLY A 132 -14.32 8.09 -13.21
N SER A 133 -15.36 8.91 -13.42
CA SER A 133 -16.50 8.96 -12.50
C SER A 133 -17.47 7.79 -12.68
N PRO A 134 -17.77 7.01 -11.63
CA PRO A 134 -18.81 5.98 -11.67
C PRO A 134 -20.21 6.53 -11.99
N LYS A 135 -20.45 7.82 -11.67
CA LYS A 135 -21.71 8.52 -11.98
C LYS A 135 -21.92 8.66 -13.49
N GLN A 136 -20.84 8.85 -14.23
CA GLN A 136 -20.85 8.99 -15.70
C GLN A 136 -20.63 7.65 -16.40
N GLN A 137 -19.94 6.70 -15.75
CA GLN A 137 -19.60 5.39 -16.29
C GLN A 137 -20.01 4.28 -15.29
N PRO A 138 -21.27 3.83 -15.31
CA PRO A 138 -21.79 2.85 -14.33
C PRO A 138 -21.00 1.54 -14.26
N LYS A 139 -20.31 1.17 -15.33
CA LYS A 139 -19.39 0.01 -15.38
C LYS A 139 -18.23 0.10 -14.37
N LEU A 140 -17.86 1.30 -13.91
CA LEU A 140 -16.80 1.52 -12.93
C LEU A 140 -17.27 1.35 -11.48
N LEU A 141 -18.58 1.29 -11.25
CA LEU A 141 -19.17 1.20 -9.92
C LEU A 141 -18.66 -0.01 -9.10
N PRO A 142 -18.51 -1.22 -9.68
CA PRO A 142 -17.94 -2.36 -8.96
C PRO A 142 -16.49 -2.11 -8.51
N THR A 143 -15.64 -1.56 -9.40
CA THR A 143 -14.24 -1.23 -9.08
C THR A 143 -14.15 -0.17 -8.00
N TYR A 144 -14.94 0.90 -8.10
CA TYR A 144 -15.03 1.94 -7.07
C TYR A 144 -15.39 1.36 -5.70
N HIS A 145 -16.44 0.54 -5.62
CA HIS A 145 -16.85 -0.08 -4.36
C HIS A 145 -15.77 -1.00 -3.80
N ARG A 146 -15.10 -1.79 -4.65
CA ARG A 146 -13.98 -2.64 -4.24
C ARG A 146 -12.90 -1.80 -3.57
N PHE A 147 -12.41 -0.78 -4.27
CA PHE A 147 -11.33 0.09 -3.80
C PHE A 147 -11.70 0.82 -2.52
N ARG A 148 -12.89 1.43 -2.46
CA ARG A 148 -13.39 2.11 -1.27
C ARG A 148 -13.45 1.16 -0.07
N ASN A 149 -13.95 -0.06 -0.27
CA ASN A 149 -14.02 -1.06 0.80
C ASN A 149 -12.64 -1.52 1.27
N HIS A 150 -11.64 -1.62 0.38
CA HIS A 150 -10.25 -1.88 0.76
C HIS A 150 -9.68 -0.72 1.60
N LEU A 151 -9.82 0.52 1.13
CA LEU A 151 -9.37 1.71 1.85
C LEU A 151 -9.93 1.77 3.27
N LEU A 152 -11.24 1.56 3.44
CA LEU A 152 -11.89 1.61 4.75
C LEU A 152 -11.43 0.48 5.68
N ARG A 153 -11.13 -0.71 5.14
CA ARG A 153 -10.54 -1.81 5.93
C ARG A 153 -9.14 -1.45 6.42
N MET A 154 -8.29 -0.91 5.54
CA MET A 154 -6.94 -0.44 5.88
C MET A 154 -6.99 0.68 6.93
N TRP A 155 -7.88 1.66 6.74
CA TRP A 155 -8.09 2.77 7.66
C TRP A 155 -8.54 2.29 9.05
N SER A 156 -9.50 1.37 9.10
CA SER A 156 -9.99 0.78 10.36
C SER A 156 -8.90 -0.02 11.07
N ALA A 157 -8.01 -0.70 10.33
CA ALA A 157 -6.85 -1.39 10.90
C ALA A 157 -5.81 -0.40 11.47
N PHE A 158 -5.56 0.69 10.75
CA PHE A 158 -4.66 1.77 11.18
C PHE A 158 -5.15 2.45 12.47
N GLN A 159 -6.44 2.81 12.54
CA GLN A 159 -7.04 3.39 13.74
C GLN A 159 -6.96 2.45 14.95
N ARG A 160 -7.24 1.15 14.76
CA ARG A 160 -7.12 0.13 15.82
C ARG A 160 -5.68 0.05 16.36
N ARG A 161 -4.66 0.09 15.50
CA ARG A 161 -3.25 0.14 15.94
C ARG A 161 -2.92 1.39 16.76
N ARG A 162 -3.46 2.56 16.40
CA ARG A 162 -3.25 3.80 17.18
C ARG A 162 -3.94 3.77 18.55
N ARG A 163 -5.14 3.17 18.63
CA ARG A 163 -5.85 2.97 19.90
C ARG A 163 -5.14 1.96 20.82
N GLY A 164 -4.62 0.85 20.25
CA GLY A 164 -3.84 -0.14 21.01
C GLY A 164 -2.47 0.37 21.52
N ARG A 165 -1.87 1.38 20.86
CA ARG A 165 -0.66 2.07 21.34
C ARG A 165 -0.93 3.11 22.43
N SER A 166 -2.17 3.57 22.59
CA SER A 166 -2.55 4.57 23.59
C SER A 166 -3.15 3.97 24.87
N SER A 167 -3.24 2.64 24.95
CA SER A 167 -3.80 1.91 26.09
C SER A 167 -2.74 1.27 27.02
N THR A 168 -1.48 1.70 26.98
CA THR A 168 -0.51 1.35 28.03
C THR A 168 -0.73 2.30 29.20
N PRO A 169 -1.29 1.87 30.35
CA PRO A 169 -1.37 2.75 31.51
C PRO A 169 0.05 3.06 31.99
N PRO A 170 0.32 4.27 32.51
CA PRO A 170 1.57 4.50 33.22
C PRO A 170 1.62 3.51 34.39
N MET A 171 2.69 2.72 34.48
CA MET A 171 3.01 2.02 35.71
C MET A 171 3.04 3.07 36.82
N SER A 172 2.07 3.00 37.72
CA SER A 172 2.05 3.78 38.95
C SER A 172 3.31 3.42 39.75
N VAL A 173 4.31 4.29 39.66
CA VAL A 173 5.36 4.37 40.68
C VAL A 173 4.72 5.00 41.91
N ALA A 174 4.20 4.17 42.79
CA ALA A 174 3.90 4.51 44.17
C ALA A 174 4.03 3.22 44.97
N ALA A 175 4.63 3.16 46.14
CA ALA A 175 5.51 4.02 46.90
C ALA A 175 5.95 3.09 48.03
N ARG A 176 7.21 3.17 48.44
CA ARG A 176 7.69 2.45 49.62
C ARG A 176 6.82 2.82 50.83
N SER A 177 6.43 1.82 51.61
CA SER A 177 6.30 1.89 53.06
C SER A 177 6.51 0.49 53.60
#